data_AF-A0A7J2U2U3-F1
#
_entry.id   AF-A0A7J2U2U3-F1
#
_cell.length_a   1.000
_cell.length_b   1.000
_cell.length_c   1.000
_cell.angle_alpha   90.00
_cell.angle_beta   90.00
_cell.angle_gamma   90.00
#
_symmetry.space_group_name_H-M   'P 1'
#
loop_
_entity.id
_entity.type
_entity.pdbx_description
1 polymer ?
#
loop_
_entity_poly.entity_id
_entity_poly.type
_entity_poly.pdbx_seq_one_letter_code
_entity_poly.pdbx_strand_id
1 'polypeptide(L)'
;MVIRRGVNALDLQILALQAVGGFTIGAVLGYVIRKLAKVFIFALGLALLPIALLWYAGVLYVNWPALNELVGRFVTWLLGAAKGFEDALASASVFGVSSAVGFLFGLAAPALHSVYKPSDHYRFVKRKVRESERGSE
;
A
#
# COMPACT_ATOMS: atom_id res chain seq x y z
N MET A 1 24.69 35.39 -17.23
CA MET A 1 25.57 34.23 -17.52
C MET A 1 24.77 32.96 -17.25
N VAL A 2 24.18 32.37 -18.29
CA VAL A 2 23.29 31.20 -18.16
C VAL A 2 24.15 29.95 -18.21
N ILE A 3 24.34 29.30 -17.08
CA ILE A 3 25.06 28.03 -16.99
C ILE A 3 24.17 26.95 -17.64
N ARG A 4 24.33 26.70 -18.94
CA ARG A 4 23.86 25.46 -19.57
C ARG A 4 24.74 24.32 -19.04
N ARG A 5 24.32 23.69 -17.93
CA ARG A 5 24.82 22.36 -17.59
C ARG A 5 24.26 21.38 -18.62
N GLY A 6 25.12 20.86 -19.49
CA GLY A 6 24.80 19.64 -20.24
C GLY A 6 24.56 18.53 -19.22
N VAL A 7 23.34 17.99 -19.19
CA VAL A 7 23.02 16.82 -18.36
C VAL A 7 23.68 15.62 -19.05
N ASN A 8 24.66 15.01 -18.38
CA ASN A 8 25.33 13.84 -18.92
C ASN A 8 24.40 12.62 -18.77
N ALA A 9 24.47 11.67 -19.71
CA ALA A 9 23.66 10.45 -19.65
C ALA A 9 23.85 9.67 -18.33
N LEU A 10 25.03 9.76 -17.72
CA LEU A 10 25.35 9.16 -16.42
C LEU A 10 24.60 9.82 -15.25
N ASP A 11 24.47 11.15 -15.23
CA ASP A 11 23.72 11.86 -14.19
C ASP A 11 22.23 11.50 -14.24
N LEU A 12 21.68 11.35 -15.46
CA LEU A 12 20.30 10.94 -15.66
C LEU A 12 20.04 9.50 -15.22
N GLN A 13 21.00 8.60 -15.44
CA GLN A 13 20.91 7.20 -14.99
C GLN A 13 20.95 7.10 -13.46
N ILE A 14 21.82 7.86 -12.80
CA ILE A 14 21.92 7.87 -11.33
C ILE A 14 20.62 8.42 -10.73
N LEU A 15 20.07 9.49 -11.31
CA LEU A 15 18.80 10.07 -10.88
C LEU A 15 17.63 9.10 -11.07
N ALA A 16 17.58 8.41 -12.21
CA ALA A 16 16.57 7.41 -12.51
C ALA A 16 16.66 6.23 -11.53
N LEU A 17 17.87 5.74 -11.24
CA LEU A 17 18.06 4.64 -10.30
C LEU A 17 17.66 5.02 -8.87
N GLN A 18 17.98 6.23 -8.43
CA GLN A 18 17.56 6.76 -7.13
C GLN A 18 16.04 6.93 -7.05
N ALA A 19 15.41 7.39 -8.13
CA ALA A 19 13.95 7.53 -8.20
C ALA A 19 13.23 6.17 -8.20
N VAL A 20 13.73 5.19 -8.96
CA VAL A 20 13.16 3.84 -9.00
C VAL A 20 13.36 3.12 -7.66
N GLY A 21 14.53 3.25 -7.05
CA GLY A 21 14.81 2.69 -5.73
C GLY A 21 13.90 3.27 -4.66
N GLY A 22 13.76 4.61 -4.64
CA GLY A 22 12.85 5.29 -3.72
C GLY A 22 11.41 4.86 -3.92
N PHE A 23 10.92 4.91 -5.16
CA PHE A 23 9.56 4.48 -5.51
C PHE A 23 9.26 3.05 -5.06
N THR A 24 10.18 2.11 -5.28
CA THR A 24 9.97 0.71 -4.94
C THR A 24 9.89 0.50 -3.43
N ILE A 25 10.81 1.11 -2.67
CA ILE A 25 10.83 1.05 -1.20
C ILE A 25 9.57 1.70 -0.65
N GLY A 26 9.20 2.88 -1.16
CA GLY A 26 7.96 3.56 -0.84
C GLY A 26 6.74 2.67 -1.05
N ALA A 27 6.60 2.08 -2.25
CA ALA A 27 5.46 1.25 -2.61
C ALA A 27 5.31 0.01 -1.74
N VAL A 28 6.41 -0.67 -1.42
CA VAL A 28 6.39 -1.81 -0.50
C VAL A 28 5.97 -1.35 0.90
N LEU A 29 6.52 -0.24 1.38
CA LEU A 29 6.19 0.30 2.71
C LEU A 29 4.71 0.68 2.80
N GLY A 30 4.17 1.35 1.78
CA GLY A 30 2.75 1.71 1.70
C GLY A 30 1.82 0.50 1.70
N TYR A 31 2.21 -0.56 0.98
CA TYR A 31 1.46 -1.81 0.96
C TYR A 31 1.44 -2.52 2.32
N VAL A 32 2.60 -2.58 3.00
CA VAL A 32 2.72 -3.20 4.33
C VAL A 32 1.89 -2.44 5.36
N ILE A 33 1.98 -1.10 5.40
CA ILE A 33 1.19 -0.28 6.32
C ILE A 33 -0.31 -0.48 6.09
N ARG A 34 -0.76 -0.55 4.83
CA ARG A 34 -2.17 -0.81 4.54
C ARG A 34 -2.64 -2.18 5.04
N LYS A 35 -1.82 -3.23 4.88
CA LYS A 35 -2.13 -4.56 5.43
C LYS A 35 -2.23 -4.54 6.95
N LEU A 36 -1.27 -3.89 7.62
CA LEU A 36 -1.30 -3.72 9.07
C LEU A 36 -2.53 -2.94 9.52
N ALA A 37 -2.86 -1.83 8.86
CA ALA A 37 -4.03 -1.00 9.19
C ALA A 37 -5.33 -1.81 9.12
N LYS A 38 -5.51 -2.67 8.12
CA LYS A 38 -6.68 -3.56 8.04
C LYS A 38 -6.77 -4.50 9.24
N VAL A 39 -5.65 -5.13 9.60
CA VAL A 39 -5.60 -6.05 10.76
C VAL A 39 -5.87 -5.28 12.05
N PHE A 40 -5.29 -4.09 12.20
CA PHE A 40 -5.52 -3.22 13.36
C PHE A 40 -6.99 -2.80 13.49
N ILE A 41 -7.62 -2.34 12.41
CA ILE A 41 -9.04 -1.95 12.43
C ILE A 41 -9.92 -3.16 12.78
N PHE A 42 -9.61 -4.33 12.23
CA PHE A 42 -10.35 -5.55 12.54
C PHE A 42 -10.18 -5.95 14.01
N ALA A 43 -8.95 -5.93 14.52
CA ALA A 43 -8.66 -6.21 15.93
C ALA A 43 -9.32 -5.19 16.87
N LEU A 44 -9.31 -3.90 16.51
CA LEU A 44 -9.99 -2.84 17.27
C LEU A 44 -11.49 -3.09 17.31
N GLY A 45 -12.11 -3.37 16.17
CA GLY A 45 -13.54 -3.67 16.08
C GLY A 45 -13.92 -4.90 16.89
N LEU A 46 -13.10 -5.96 16.83
CA LEU A 46 -13.29 -7.17 17.62
C LEU A 46 -13.12 -6.90 19.13
N ALA A 47 -12.18 -6.05 19.53
CA ALA A 47 -11.94 -5.71 20.94
C ALA A 47 -13.00 -4.75 21.51
N LEU A 48 -13.54 -3.85 20.68
CA LEU A 48 -14.63 -2.95 21.04
C LEU A 48 -15.95 -3.70 21.26
N LEU A 49 -16.18 -4.80 20.54
CA LEU A 49 -17.40 -5.59 20.60
C LEU A 49 -17.72 -6.13 22.02
N PRO A 50 -16.82 -6.85 22.72
CA PRO A 50 -17.05 -7.29 24.10
C PRO A 50 -17.11 -6.12 25.07
N ILE A 51 -16.31 -5.06 24.87
CA ILE A 51 -16.34 -3.88 25.75
C ILE A 51 -17.71 -3.18 25.68
N ALA A 52 -18.28 -3.03 24.48
CA ALA A 52 -19.59 -2.44 24.26
C ALA A 52 -20.73 -3.33 24.82
N LEU A 53 -20.63 -4.65 24.65
CA LEU A 53 -21.58 -5.61 25.22
C LEU A 53 -21.57 -5.59 26.75
N LEU A 54 -20.38 -5.60 27.37
CA LEU A 54 -20.25 -5.57 28.83
C LEU A 54 -20.62 -4.20 29.41
N TRP A 55 -20.44 -3.11 28.66
CA TRP A 55 -20.94 -1.78 29.02
C TRP A 55 -22.46 -1.72 28.99
N TYR A 56 -23.10 -2.26 27.94
CA TYR A 56 -24.57 -2.32 27.84
C TYR A 56 -25.19 -3.17 28.97
N ALA A 57 -24.50 -4.23 29.41
CA ALA A 57 -24.90 -5.06 30.54
C ALA A 57 -24.72 -4.37 31.91
N GLY A 58 -24.08 -3.20 31.97
CA GLY A 58 -23.88 -2.44 33.22
C GLY A 58 -22.87 -3.05 34.20
N VAL A 59 -22.11 -4.07 33.77
CA VAL A 59 -21.20 -4.84 34.64
C VAL A 59 -19.80 -4.19 34.74
N LEU A 60 -19.45 -3.27 33.84
CA LEU A 60 -18.07 -2.80 33.65
C LEU A 60 -17.91 -1.30 33.93
N TYR A 61 -17.18 -0.97 35.00
CA TYR A 61 -16.73 0.39 35.31
C TYR A 61 -15.45 0.70 34.51
N VAL A 62 -15.60 1.33 33.36
CA VAL A 62 -14.46 1.70 32.49
C VAL A 62 -13.68 2.84 33.13
N ASN A 63 -12.40 2.59 33.45
CA ASN A 63 -11.47 3.61 33.91
C ASN A 63 -10.99 4.47 32.73
N TRP A 64 -11.86 5.39 32.31
CA TRP A 64 -11.58 6.37 31.24
C TRP A 64 -10.28 7.15 31.42
N PRO A 65 -9.90 7.60 32.64
CA PRO A 65 -8.61 8.26 32.85
C PRO A 65 -7.40 7.44 32.41
N ALA A 66 -7.33 6.17 32.82
CA ALA A 66 -6.22 5.29 32.48
C ALA A 66 -6.17 4.98 30.97
N LEU A 67 -7.34 4.80 30.34
CA LEU A 67 -7.43 4.59 28.90
C LEU A 67 -6.94 5.82 28.13
N ASN A 68 -7.36 7.01 28.56
CA ASN A 68 -6.99 8.26 27.90
C ASN A 68 -5.49 8.57 28.04
N GLU A 69 -4.88 8.22 29.17
CA GLU A 69 -3.43 8.32 29.36
C GLU A 69 -2.67 7.35 28.44
N LEU A 70 -3.13 6.11 28.30
CA LEU A 70 -2.51 5.12 27.42
C LEU A 70 -2.59 5.55 25.95
N VAL A 71 -3.77 6.03 25.52
CA VAL A 71 -3.98 6.60 24.18
C VAL A 71 -3.11 7.85 23.99
N GLY A 72 -3.04 8.74 24.97
CA GLY A 72 -2.20 9.93 24.94
C GLY A 72 -0.71 9.61 24.79
N ARG A 73 -0.20 8.60 25.51
CA ARG A 73 1.19 8.12 25.38
C ARG A 73 1.45 7.49 24.01
N PHE A 74 0.50 6.72 23.48
CA PHE A 74 0.62 6.13 22.17
C PHE A 74 0.64 7.19 21.06
N VAL A 75 -0.25 8.19 21.15
CA VAL A 75 -0.33 9.29 20.18
C VAL A 75 0.94 10.14 20.24
N THR A 76 1.44 10.50 21.41
CA THR A 76 2.68 11.27 21.55
C THR A 76 3.90 10.52 21.02
N TRP A 77 4.00 9.21 21.26
CA TRP A 77 5.03 8.38 20.64
C TRP A 77 4.92 8.34 19.11
N LEU A 78 3.71 8.18 18.58
CA LEU A 78 3.45 8.17 17.13
C LEU A 78 3.84 9.51 16.48
N LEU A 79 3.49 10.63 17.11
CA LEU A 79 3.86 11.97 16.64
C LEU A 79 5.39 12.16 16.65
N GLY A 80 6.09 11.65 17.67
CA GLY A 80 7.54 11.69 17.72
C GLY A 80 8.20 10.91 16.57
N ALA A 81 7.70 9.71 16.29
CA ALA A 81 8.16 8.90 15.16
C ALA A 81 7.85 9.56 13.81
N ALA A 82 6.69 10.20 13.66
CA ALA A 82 6.30 10.90 12.45
C ALA A 82 7.20 12.12 12.15
N LYS A 83 7.53 12.92 13.17
CA LYS A 83 8.47 14.05 13.00
C LYS A 83 9.85 13.61 12.53
N GLY A 84 10.37 12.51 13.08
CA GLY A 84 11.64 11.93 12.61
C GLY A 84 11.58 11.46 11.15
N PHE A 85 10.42 10.97 10.71
CA PHE A 85 10.19 10.64 9.31
C PHE A 85 10.08 11.88 8.42
N GLU A 86 9.40 12.94 8.86
CA GLU A 86 9.33 14.22 8.16
C GLU A 86 10.71 14.86 7.98
N ASP A 87 11.55 14.88 9.01
CA ASP A 87 12.92 15.37 8.92
C ASP A 87 13.78 14.52 7.96
N ALA A 88 13.60 13.19 7.99
CA ALA A 88 14.24 12.28 7.05
C ALA A 88 13.75 12.48 5.61
N LEU A 89 12.47 12.80 5.42
CA LEU A 89 11.87 13.02 4.10
C LEU A 89 12.22 14.40 3.53
N ALA A 90 12.32 15.43 4.39
CA ALA A 90 12.75 16.77 4.03
C ALA A 90 14.23 16.81 3.66
N SER A 91 15.05 15.95 4.26
CA SER A 91 16.48 15.79 3.90
C SER A 91 16.71 14.81 2.74
N ALA A 92 15.77 13.91 2.46
CA ALA A 92 15.83 13.00 1.33
C ALA A 92 15.38 13.72 0.04
N SER A 93 16.32 13.95 -0.87
CA SER A 93 16.13 14.63 -2.16
C SER A 93 15.19 13.88 -3.12
N VAL A 94 15.65 13.50 -4.33
CA VAL A 94 14.81 12.81 -5.32
C VAL A 94 14.35 11.42 -4.83
N PHE A 95 15.12 10.80 -3.95
CA PHE A 95 14.73 9.57 -3.26
C PHE A 95 13.53 9.76 -2.33
N GLY A 96 13.45 10.86 -1.57
CA GLY A 96 12.36 11.11 -0.62
C GLY A 96 11.03 11.32 -1.35
N VAL A 97 11.05 12.17 -2.38
CA VAL A 97 9.87 12.44 -3.22
C VAL A 97 9.39 11.18 -3.93
N SER A 98 10.30 10.42 -4.57
CA SER A 98 9.92 9.18 -5.24
C SER A 98 9.41 8.11 -4.27
N SER A 99 9.99 8.02 -3.06
CA SER A 99 9.49 7.15 -1.99
C SER A 99 8.11 7.55 -1.50
N ALA A 100 7.83 8.84 -1.34
CA ALA A 100 6.50 9.31 -0.96
C ALA A 100 5.45 8.99 -2.03
N VAL A 101 5.78 9.22 -3.31
CA VAL A 101 4.91 8.86 -4.44
C VAL A 101 4.69 7.35 -4.51
N GLY A 102 5.76 6.57 -4.35
CA GLY A 102 5.69 5.11 -4.24
C GLY A 102 4.79 4.67 -3.08
N PHE A 103 4.94 5.28 -1.91
CA PHE A 103 4.15 5.00 -0.72
C PHE A 103 2.66 5.22 -0.93
N LEU A 104 2.28 6.38 -1.49
CA LEU A 104 0.89 6.65 -1.84
C LEU A 104 0.37 5.65 -2.87
N PHE A 105 1.19 5.29 -3.86
CA PHE A 105 0.84 4.27 -4.84
C PHE A 105 0.63 2.89 -4.20
N GLY A 106 1.54 2.44 -3.32
CA GLY A 106 1.41 1.17 -2.58
C GLY A 106 0.21 1.14 -1.65
N LEU A 107 -0.13 2.29 -1.05
CA LEU A 107 -1.34 2.45 -0.25
C LEU A 107 -2.59 2.43 -1.13
N ALA A 108 -2.56 2.94 -2.36
CA ALA A 108 -3.69 2.95 -3.29
C ALA A 108 -3.81 1.66 -4.15
N ALA A 109 -2.75 0.88 -4.34
CA ALA A 109 -2.62 -0.18 -5.35
C ALA A 109 -3.78 -1.19 -5.47
N PRO A 110 -4.40 -1.69 -4.38
CA PRO A 110 -5.60 -2.52 -4.47
C PRO A 110 -6.83 -1.90 -5.16
N ALA A 111 -6.92 -0.56 -5.27
CA ALA A 111 -7.98 0.10 -6.03
C ALA A 111 -7.78 -0.07 -7.55
N LEU A 112 -6.55 -0.28 -8.01
CA LEU A 112 -6.21 -0.41 -9.42
C LEU A 112 -6.39 -1.85 -9.95
N HIS A 113 -6.34 -2.87 -9.08
CA HIS A 113 -6.63 -4.26 -9.48
C HIS A 113 -8.12 -4.58 -9.65
N SER A 114 -9.02 -3.62 -9.40
CA SER A 114 -10.46 -3.78 -9.64
C SER A 114 -10.85 -3.75 -11.13
N VAL A 115 -9.92 -3.47 -12.06
CA VAL A 115 -10.25 -3.21 -13.47
C VAL A 115 -9.93 -4.37 -14.43
N TYR A 116 -9.25 -5.43 -13.99
CA TYR A 116 -9.02 -6.61 -14.85
C TYR A 116 -9.77 -7.83 -14.33
N LYS A 117 -11.05 -7.94 -14.72
CA LYS A 117 -11.71 -9.25 -14.81
C LYS A 117 -11.13 -9.93 -16.07
N PRO A 118 -10.33 -11.01 -15.97
CA PRO A 118 -10.07 -11.81 -17.15
C PRO A 118 -11.44 -12.32 -17.61
N SER A 119 -11.82 -11.97 -18.84
CA SER A 119 -13.05 -12.44 -19.45
C SER A 119 -13.08 -13.96 -19.39
N ASP A 120 -14.09 -14.47 -18.72
CA ASP A 120 -14.42 -15.87 -18.62
C ASP A 120 -14.51 -16.51 -20.01
N HIS A 121 -13.92 -17.71 -20.12
CA HIS A 121 -14.36 -18.79 -21.01
C HIS A 121 -14.22 -18.57 -22.54
N TYR A 122 -12.99 -18.65 -23.06
CA TYR A 122 -12.79 -19.18 -24.42
C TYR A 122 -12.45 -20.67 -24.34
N ARG A 123 -13.50 -21.50 -24.30
CA ARG A 123 -13.40 -22.95 -24.52
C ARG A 123 -13.08 -23.15 -26.00
N PHE A 124 -11.80 -23.27 -26.34
CA PHE A 124 -11.35 -23.66 -27.68
C PHE A 124 -11.83 -25.09 -27.98
N VAL A 125 -13.02 -25.22 -28.55
CA VAL A 125 -13.51 -26.48 -29.09
C VAL A 125 -12.73 -26.76 -30.36
N LYS A 126 -11.71 -27.60 -30.24
CA LYS A 126 -10.93 -28.12 -31.37
C LYS A 126 -11.86 -28.98 -32.24
N ARG A 127 -12.36 -28.46 -33.37
CA ARG A 127 -13.07 -29.28 -34.37
C ARG A 127 -12.09 -30.30 -34.93
N LYS A 128 -12.42 -31.59 -34.79
CA LYS A 128 -11.75 -32.67 -35.51
C LYS A 128 -12.24 -32.62 -36.96
N VAL A 129 -11.35 -32.26 -37.89
CA VAL A 129 -11.62 -32.35 -39.32
C VAL A 129 -11.87 -33.83 -39.64
N ARG A 130 -13.06 -34.15 -40.13
CA ARG A 130 -13.44 -35.51 -40.53
C ARG A 130 -12.95 -35.69 -41.97
N GLU A 131 -11.76 -36.29 -42.09
CA GLU A 131 -11.18 -36.75 -43.34
C GLU A 131 -11.96 -38.00 -43.78
N SER A 132 -13.04 -37.80 -44.54
CA SER A 132 -13.99 -38.87 -44.88
C SER A 132 -14.76 -38.62 -46.18
N GLU A 133 -14.28 -37.80 -47.11
CA GLU A 133 -14.90 -37.70 -48.47
C GLU A 133 -13.83 -37.42 -49.54
N ARG A 134 -12.81 -38.27 -49.61
CA ARG A 134 -12.02 -38.49 -50.83
C ARG A 134 -11.82 -39.99 -51.03
N GLY A 135 -12.86 -40.61 -51.53
CA GLY A 135 -12.80 -41.98 -52.01
C GLY A 135 -14.15 -42.32 -52.61
N SER A 136 -14.15 -42.61 -53.92
CA SER A 136 -15.28 -43.03 -54.77
C SER A 136 -16.11 -41.88 -55.34
N GLU A 137 -15.67 -41.29 -56.45
CA GLU A 137 -16.10 -41.62 -57.83
C GLU A 137 -15.27 -40.82 -58.85
#